data_AF-A0A2S9Z1E7-F1
#
_entry.id   AF-A0A2S9Z1E7-F1
#
_cell.length_a   1.000
_cell.length_b   1.000
_cell.length_c   1.000
_cell.angle_alpha   90.00
_cell.angle_beta   90.00
_cell.angle_gamma   90.00
#
_symmetry.space_group_name_H-M   'P 1'
#
loop_
_entity.id
_entity.type
_entity.pdbx_description
1 polymer ?
#
loop_
_entity_poly.entity_id
_entity_poly.type
_entity_poly.pdbx_seq_one_letter_code
_entity_poly.pdbx_strand_id
1 'polypeptide(L)'
;MRPLTAEQVLLVADEVCRVFGCHVADYGRLAACAAATSAHFHGVAVWEHRSPTPGYLEDLVAALAPLSSHNDALGVALAQICTPSTSAREEDERSG
;
A
#
# COMPACT_ATOMS: atom_id res chain seq x y z
N MET A 1 -0.09 -6.19 7.50
CA MET A 1 -0.24 -4.84 6.92
C MET A 1 -1.67 -4.37 7.14
N ARG A 2 -1.92 -3.05 7.19
CA ARG A 2 -3.28 -2.52 7.07
C ARG A 2 -3.76 -2.69 5.62
N PRO A 3 -4.83 -3.47 5.36
CA PRO A 3 -5.37 -3.62 4.00
C PRO A 3 -5.96 -2.30 3.52
N LEU A 4 -5.83 -2.02 2.22
CA LEU A 4 -6.43 -0.86 1.55
C LEU A 4 -7.42 -1.30 0.49
N THR A 5 -8.54 -0.58 0.40
CA THR A 5 -9.49 -0.76 -0.71
C THR A 5 -8.99 -0.06 -1.97
N ALA A 6 -9.55 -0.41 -3.12
CA ALA A 6 -9.21 0.23 -4.39
C ALA A 6 -9.50 1.75 -4.35
N GLU A 7 -10.58 2.16 -3.71
CA GLU A 7 -10.97 3.56 -3.53
C GLU A 7 -9.97 4.30 -2.65
N GLN A 8 -9.48 3.68 -1.59
CA GLN A 8 -8.45 4.27 -0.73
C GLN A 8 -7.13 4.44 -1.47
N VAL A 9 -6.73 3.43 -2.28
CA VAL A 9 -5.55 3.54 -3.15
C VAL A 9 -5.73 4.65 -4.19
N LEU A 10 -6.93 4.79 -4.77
CA LEU A 10 -7.23 5.85 -5.72
C LEU A 10 -7.13 7.24 -5.08
N LEU A 11 -7.64 7.42 -3.86
CA LEU A 11 -7.51 8.71 -3.15
C LEU A 11 -6.05 9.11 -2.93
N VAL A 12 -5.17 8.16 -2.62
CA VAL A 12 -3.73 8.41 -2.49
C VAL A 12 -3.12 8.73 -3.85
N ALA A 13 -3.50 7.99 -4.90
CA ALA A 13 -3.04 8.24 -6.27
C ALA A 13 -3.44 9.63 -6.77
N ASP A 14 -4.68 10.06 -6.53
CA ASP A 14 -5.17 11.39 -6.91
C ASP A 14 -4.35 12.49 -6.22
N GLU A 15 -4.00 12.31 -4.95
CA GLU A 15 -3.17 13.27 -4.22
C GLU A 15 -1.73 13.32 -4.76
N VAL A 16 -1.13 12.17 -5.08
CA VAL A 16 0.18 12.10 -5.74
C VAL A 16 0.11 12.78 -7.11
N CYS A 17 -0.91 12.51 -7.92
CA CYS A 17 -1.13 13.15 -9.20
C CYS A 17 -1.26 14.68 -9.06
N ARG A 18 -1.99 15.15 -8.05
CA ARG A 18 -2.16 16.57 -7.75
C ARG A 18 -0.83 17.25 -7.38
N VAL A 19 0.02 16.59 -6.60
CA VAL A 19 1.31 17.15 -6.13
C VAL A 19 2.36 17.15 -7.24
N PHE A 20 2.47 16.08 -8.02
CA PHE A 20 3.54 15.89 -9.00
C PHE A 20 3.14 16.21 -10.45
N GLY A 21 1.87 16.55 -10.70
CA GLY A 21 1.38 16.89 -12.04
C GLY A 21 1.30 15.69 -13.00
N CYS A 22 1.18 14.47 -12.46
CA CYS A 22 0.93 13.26 -13.24
C CYS A 22 -0.56 12.88 -13.25
N HIS A 23 -0.90 11.74 -13.84
CA HIS A 23 -2.28 11.22 -13.89
C HIS A 23 -2.29 9.70 -13.75
N VAL A 24 -3.42 9.15 -13.33
CA VAL A 24 -3.66 7.70 -13.35
C VAL A 24 -3.70 7.21 -14.79
N ALA A 25 -2.79 6.32 -15.15
CA ALA A 25 -2.70 5.74 -16.49
C ALA A 25 -3.52 4.44 -16.60
N ASP A 26 -3.69 3.72 -15.50
CA ASP A 26 -4.36 2.42 -15.49
C ASP A 26 -4.98 2.09 -14.12
N TYR A 27 -6.32 2.08 -14.07
CA TYR A 27 -7.07 1.77 -12.86
C TYR A 27 -7.02 0.28 -12.47
N GLY A 28 -6.82 -0.63 -13.43
CA GLY A 28 -6.65 -2.05 -13.14
C GLY A 28 -5.37 -2.33 -12.36
N ARG A 29 -4.31 -1.57 -12.65
CA ARG A 29 -3.06 -1.62 -11.89
C ARG A 29 -3.21 -1.05 -10.48
N LEU A 30 -3.99 0.01 -10.28
CA LEU A 30 -4.33 0.49 -8.92
C LEU A 30 -5.11 -0.56 -8.12
N ALA A 31 -6.09 -1.23 -8.74
CA ALA A 31 -6.83 -2.31 -8.11
C ALA A 31 -5.91 -3.48 -7.72
N ALA A 32 -4.92 -3.81 -8.55
CA ALA A 32 -3.90 -4.82 -8.22
C ALA A 32 -3.04 -4.41 -7.01
N CYS A 33 -2.63 -3.14 -6.92
CA CYS A 33 -1.93 -2.63 -5.74
C CYS A 33 -2.77 -2.81 -4.47
N ALA A 34 -4.06 -2.44 -4.50
CA ALA A 34 -4.97 -2.63 -3.37
C ALA A 34 -5.11 -4.11 -2.99
N ALA A 35 -5.31 -4.99 -3.98
CA ALA A 35 -5.43 -6.43 -3.76
C ALA A 35 -4.18 -7.04 -3.11
N ALA A 36 -2.97 -6.56 -3.45
CA ALA A 36 -1.73 -7.04 -2.84
C ALA A 36 -1.64 -6.74 -1.34
N THR A 37 -2.25 -5.64 -0.86
CA THR A 37 -2.31 -5.30 0.57
C THR A 37 -3.28 -6.18 1.37
N SER A 38 -4.21 -6.84 0.68
CA SER A 38 -5.32 -7.61 1.25
C SER A 38 -5.37 -9.05 0.74
N ALA A 39 -4.27 -9.56 0.19
CA ALA A 39 -4.24 -10.87 -0.46
C ALA A 39 -4.47 -12.03 0.54
N HIS A 40 -5.31 -12.98 0.12
CA HIS A 40 -5.59 -14.22 0.84
C HIS A 40 -5.57 -15.42 -0.13
N PHE A 41 -5.01 -16.55 0.29
CA PHE A 41 -5.13 -17.84 -0.41
C PHE A 41 -5.95 -18.81 0.44
N HIS A 42 -7.11 -19.24 -0.06
CA HIS A 42 -8.02 -20.13 0.69
C HIS A 42 -8.31 -19.65 2.13
N GLY A 43 -8.47 -18.32 2.30
CA GLY A 43 -8.71 -17.69 3.61
C GLY A 43 -7.46 -17.43 4.45
N VAL A 44 -6.29 -17.91 4.04
CA VAL A 44 -5.02 -17.65 4.71
C VAL A 44 -4.45 -16.31 4.26
N ALA A 45 -4.23 -15.39 5.19
CA ALA A 45 -3.68 -14.07 4.88
C ALA A 45 -2.20 -14.19 4.45
N VAL A 46 -1.83 -13.55 3.35
CA VAL A 46 -0.44 -13.58 2.84
C VAL A 46 0.53 -12.91 3.82
N TRP A 47 0.06 -11.93 4.61
CA TRP A 47 0.88 -11.06 5.47
C TRP A 47 0.50 -11.13 6.98
N GLU A 48 0.07 -12.29 7.46
CA GLU A 48 -0.56 -12.47 8.79
C GLU A 48 0.41 -12.26 9.97
N HIS A 49 1.64 -12.77 9.88
CA HIS A 49 2.62 -12.73 10.98
C HIS A 49 3.98 -12.13 10.59
N ARG A 50 4.21 -11.91 9.29
CA ARG A 50 5.35 -11.14 8.79
C ARG A 50 4.80 -9.94 8.05
N SER A 51 5.23 -8.75 8.46
CA SER A 51 5.21 -7.62 7.55
C SER A 51 5.90 -8.06 6.26
N PRO A 52 5.41 -7.67 5.07
CA PRO A 52 6.19 -7.87 3.86
C PRO A 52 7.59 -7.30 4.05
N THR A 53 8.53 -7.81 3.25
CA THR A 53 9.87 -7.23 3.15
C THR A 53 9.76 -5.71 3.03
N PRO A 54 10.56 -4.93 3.79
CA PRO A 54 10.64 -3.48 3.59
C PRO A 54 10.83 -3.18 2.10
N GLY A 55 10.03 -2.26 1.57
CA GLY A 55 10.04 -1.92 0.15
C GLY A 55 9.17 -2.77 -0.77
N TYR A 56 8.54 -3.87 -0.31
CA TYR A 56 7.68 -4.70 -1.18
C TYR A 56 6.61 -3.90 -1.95
N LEU A 57 5.91 -2.99 -1.26
CA LEU A 57 4.90 -2.17 -1.90
C LEU A 57 5.50 -1.16 -2.87
N GLU A 58 6.67 -0.62 -2.56
CA GLU A 58 7.39 0.31 -3.43
C GLU A 58 7.80 -0.39 -4.73
N ASP A 59 8.41 -1.57 -4.61
CA ASP A 59 8.80 -2.41 -5.74
C ASP A 59 7.60 -2.85 -6.58
N LEU A 60 6.52 -3.25 -5.93
CA LEU A 60 5.29 -3.67 -6.62
C LEU A 60 4.68 -2.52 -7.42
N VAL A 61 4.54 -1.33 -6.82
CA VAL A 61 3.97 -0.17 -7.49
C VAL A 61 4.88 0.30 -8.63
N ALA A 62 6.20 0.26 -8.44
CA ALA A 62 7.16 0.56 -9.50
C ALA A 62 7.03 -0.43 -10.68
N ALA A 63 6.87 -1.72 -10.40
CA ALA A 63 6.72 -2.75 -11.42
C ALA A 63 5.37 -2.66 -12.16
N LEU A 64 4.28 -2.37 -11.45
CA LEU A 64 2.96 -2.19 -12.06
C LEU A 64 2.91 -0.88 -12.85
N ALA A 65 3.48 0.21 -12.33
CA ALA A 65 3.41 1.55 -12.90
C ALA A 65 1.96 2.00 -13.22
N PRO A 66 1.09 2.17 -12.21
CA PRO A 66 -0.30 2.61 -12.40
C PRO A 66 -0.45 4.09 -12.82
N LEU A 67 0.55 4.94 -12.54
CA LEU A 67 0.58 6.35 -12.90
C LEU A 67 1.43 6.58 -14.14
N SER A 68 1.15 7.69 -14.84
CA SER A 68 1.93 8.11 -16.01
C SER A 68 3.39 8.48 -15.68
N SER A 69 3.68 8.82 -14.42
CA SER A 69 5.03 9.00 -13.85
C SER A 69 4.96 9.00 -12.32
N HIS A 70 6.11 9.09 -11.63
CA HIS A 70 6.19 9.21 -10.16
C HIS A 70 5.54 8.03 -9.40
N ASN A 71 5.69 6.81 -9.93
CA ASN A 71 5.18 5.59 -9.32
C ASN A 71 5.93 5.22 -8.02
N ASP A 72 7.19 5.62 -7.91
CA ASP A 72 7.99 5.57 -6.69
C ASP A 72 7.33 6.36 -5.54
N ALA A 73 6.87 7.58 -5.81
CA ALA A 73 6.20 8.41 -4.81
C ALA A 73 4.88 7.78 -4.31
N LEU A 74 4.11 7.17 -5.22
CA LEU A 74 2.91 6.41 -4.86
C LEU A 74 3.27 5.18 -4.02
N GLY A 75 4.32 4.46 -4.39
CA GLY A 75 4.82 3.30 -3.64
C GLY A 75 5.15 3.63 -2.19
N VAL A 76 5.90 4.72 -1.98
CA VAL A 76 6.28 5.19 -0.63
C VAL A 76 5.04 5.59 0.17
N ALA A 77 4.11 6.34 -0.42
CA ALA A 77 2.90 6.78 0.26
C ALA A 77 2.04 5.59 0.71
N LEU A 78 1.82 4.61 -0.17
CA LEU A 78 1.06 3.40 0.16
C LEU A 78 1.77 2.55 1.22
N ALA A 79 3.09 2.42 1.14
CA ALA A 79 3.87 1.69 2.14
C ALA A 79 3.68 2.29 3.55
N GLN A 80 3.82 3.62 3.69
CA GLN A 80 3.64 4.32 4.95
C GLN A 80 2.23 4.14 5.54
N ILE A 81 1.20 4.17 4.69
CA ILE A 81 -0.21 4.01 5.08
C ILE A 81 -0.52 2.56 5.50
N CYS A 82 0.14 1.57 4.88
CA CYS A 82 -0.07 0.14 5.13
C CYS A 82 0.73 -0.40 6.33
N THR A 83 1.83 0.24 6.70
CA THR A 83 2.63 -0.16 7.86
C THR A 83 2.00 0.35 9.15
N PRO A 84 1.78 -0.49 10.17
CA PRO A 84 1.29 -0.02 11.46
C PRO A 84 2.33 0.88 12.12
N SER A 85 1.90 2.04 12.61
CA SER A 85 2.73 2.89 13.46
C SER A 85 3.12 2.11 14.73
N THR A 86 4.41 1.92 14.95
CA THR A 86 4.98 1.16 16.09
C THR A 86 4.46 1.61 17.48
N SER A 87 3.83 2.79 17.60
CA SER A 87 3.32 3.34 18.85
C SER A 87 2.15 2.58 19.51
N ALA A 88 1.51 1.62 18.83
CA ALA A 88 0.38 0.86 19.39
C ALA A 88 0.78 -0.45 20.10
N ARG A 89 2.06 -0.89 20.02
CA ARG A 89 2.51 -2.16 20.61
C ARG A 89 3.01 -2.06 22.06
N GLU A 90 3.39 -0.86 22.52
CA GLU A 90 3.96 -0.68 23.87
C GLU A 90 2.91 -0.56 24.98
N GLU A 91 1.64 -0.28 24.66
CA GLU A 91 0.56 -0.20 25.65
C GLU A 91 -0.02 -1.57 26.02
N ASP A 92 0.05 -2.55 25.12
CA ASP A 92 -0.50 -3.91 25.33
C ASP A 92 0.43 -4.80 26.17
N GLU A 93 1.76 -4.55 26.12
CA GLU A 93 2.75 -5.26 26.96
C GLU A 93 2.87 -4.70 28.40
N ARG A 94 2.27 -3.53 28.70
CA ARG A 94 2.27 -2.94 30.05
C ARG A 94 1.02 -3.26 30.88
N SER A 95 0.04 -3.96 30.33
CA SER A 95 -1.18 -4.42 31.05
C SER A 95 -1.24 -5.94 31.27
N GLY A 96 -0.18 -6.68 30.95
CA GLY A 96 -0.05 -8.12 31.20
C GLY A 96 0.61 -8.45 32.53
#